data_AF-A0A0V0HRT8-F1
#
_entry.id   AF-A0A0V0HRT8-F1
#
_cell.length_a   1.000
_cell.length_b   1.000
_cell.length_c   1.000
_cell.angle_alpha   90.00
_cell.angle_beta   90.00
_cell.angle_gamma   90.00
#
_symmetry.space_group_name_H-M   'P 1'
#
loop_
_entity.id
_entity.type
_entity.pdbx_description
1 polymer ?
#
loop_
_entity_poly.entity_id
_entity_poly.type
_entity_poly.pdbx_seq_one_letter_code
_entity_poly.pdbx_strand_id
1 'polypeptide(L)'
;MKWLWKYSNENQTLWRRVICTKYEDEDYWMTKVVTTPYGTSLWRSIRVLWEEVKPNFKMKVGNGNKIKFWKDEWHEKGNLETLFPDSYNLAMFQQRTIAELLTPQGWNFILKRQPNDWEVMTLIELLNMVINFM
;
A
#
# COMPACT_ATOMS: atom_id res chain seq x y z
N MET A 1 -4.62 -14.60 13.73
CA MET A 1 -4.64 -14.57 12.25
C MET A 1 -6.00 -14.23 11.63
N LYS A 2 -7.09 -14.99 11.85
CA LYS A 2 -8.39 -14.77 11.18
C LYS A 2 -8.93 -13.32 11.29
N TRP A 3 -8.77 -12.67 12.43
CA TRP A 3 -9.24 -11.30 12.66
C TRP A 3 -8.48 -10.24 11.87
N LEU A 4 -7.16 -10.39 11.67
CA LEU A 4 -6.36 -9.50 10.81
C LEU A 4 -6.82 -9.60 9.37
N TRP A 5 -7.01 -10.83 8.89
CA TRP A 5 -7.51 -11.07 7.53
C TRP A 5 -8.91 -10.48 7.32
N LYS A 6 -9.80 -10.66 8.30
CA LYS A 6 -11.12 -10.01 8.30
C LYS A 6 -11.01 -8.49 8.28
N TYR A 7 -10.11 -7.91 9.06
CA TYR A 7 -9.91 -6.47 9.11
C TYR A 7 -9.52 -5.92 7.74
N SER A 8 -8.51 -6.51 7.10
CA SER A 8 -8.02 -6.10 5.78
C SER A 8 -9.08 -6.23 4.68
N ASN A 9 -9.93 -7.27 4.74
CA ASN A 9 -10.87 -7.58 3.68
C ASN A 9 -12.26 -6.92 3.86
N GLU A 10 -12.79 -6.88 5.09
CA GLU A 10 -14.17 -6.46 5.40
C GLU A 10 -14.27 -4.94 5.69
N ASN A 11 -14.25 -4.11 4.63
CA ASN A 11 -14.22 -2.64 4.76
C ASN A 11 -15.43 -1.98 5.43
N GLN A 12 -16.62 -2.57 5.35
CA GLN A 12 -17.87 -1.89 5.69
C GLN A 12 -18.58 -2.44 6.93
N THR A 13 -17.91 -3.26 7.72
CA THR A 13 -18.50 -3.83 8.92
C THR A 13 -18.49 -2.84 10.08
N LEU A 14 -19.55 -2.84 10.89
CA LEU A 14 -19.66 -1.96 12.06
C LEU A 14 -18.50 -2.17 13.04
N TRP A 15 -18.10 -3.42 13.27
CA TRP A 15 -16.98 -3.73 14.15
C TRP A 15 -15.66 -3.12 13.65
N ARG A 16 -15.40 -3.15 12.33
CA ARG A 16 -14.21 -2.49 11.76
C ARG A 16 -14.26 -0.99 11.99
N ARG A 17 -15.40 -0.33 11.76
CA ARG A 17 -15.56 1.11 12.00
C ARG A 17 -15.30 1.48 13.46
N VAL A 18 -15.80 0.68 14.40
CA VAL A 18 -15.53 0.87 15.84
C VAL A 18 -14.04 0.77 16.14
N ILE A 19 -13.36 -0.21 15.56
CA ILE A 19 -11.91 -0.40 15.69
C ILE A 19 -11.13 0.78 15.08
N CYS A 20 -11.44 1.18 13.85
CA CYS A 20 -10.84 2.35 13.18
C CYS A 20 -11.04 3.62 14.01
N THR A 21 -12.24 3.85 14.55
CA THR A 21 -12.54 5.05 15.34
C THR A 21 -11.79 5.04 16.68
N LYS A 22 -11.60 3.88 17.28
CA LYS A 22 -10.96 3.74 18.59
C LYS A 22 -9.43 3.80 18.53
N TYR A 23 -8.82 3.25 17.48
CA TYR A 23 -7.37 3.09 17.39
C TYR A 23 -6.72 3.86 16.24
N GLU A 24 -7.51 4.50 15.39
CA GLU A 24 -7.10 5.18 14.15
C GLU A 24 -6.46 4.24 13.13
N ASP A 25 -6.71 4.47 11.83
CA ASP A 25 -6.01 3.73 10.78
C ASP A 25 -4.60 4.30 10.58
N GLU A 26 -3.61 3.41 10.54
CA GLU A 26 -2.24 3.72 10.14
C GLU A 26 -2.10 3.63 8.63
N ASP A 27 -2.67 2.56 8.05
CA ASP A 27 -2.80 2.31 6.62
C ASP A 27 -4.14 1.61 6.33
N TYR A 28 -4.47 1.40 5.05
CA TYR A 28 -5.69 0.68 4.65
C TYR A 28 -5.80 -0.75 5.20
N TRP A 29 -4.69 -1.29 5.68
CA TRP A 29 -4.52 -2.68 6.11
C TRP A 29 -4.52 -2.82 7.63
N MET A 30 -4.21 -1.77 8.39
CA MET A 30 -4.00 -1.85 9.84
C MET A 30 -4.23 -0.54 10.60
N THR A 31 -4.58 -0.67 11.87
CA THR A 31 -4.65 0.45 12.82
C THR A 31 -3.29 0.89 13.32
N LYS A 32 -3.20 2.10 13.87
CA LYS A 32 -2.01 2.55 14.62
C LYS A 32 -1.69 1.64 15.79
N VAL A 33 -0.43 1.67 16.21
CA VAL A 33 0.06 0.95 17.39
C VAL A 33 -0.70 1.45 18.63
N VAL A 34 -1.27 0.51 19.37
CA VAL A 34 -2.03 0.81 20.59
C VAL A 34 -1.06 1.10 21.73
N THR A 35 -0.86 2.39 22.05
CA THR A 35 0.04 2.87 23.12
C THR A 35 -0.65 3.05 24.48
N THR A 36 -1.97 2.84 24.57
CA THR A 36 -2.73 3.08 25.80
C THR A 36 -2.33 2.10 26.93
N PRO A 37 -2.01 2.59 28.14
CA PRO A 37 -1.53 1.74 29.26
C PRO A 37 -2.61 0.85 29.89
N TYR A 38 -3.89 1.26 29.81
CA TYR A 38 -4.99 0.61 30.54
C TYR A 38 -5.87 -0.25 29.63
N GLY A 39 -6.14 -1.48 30.07
CA GLY A 39 -6.95 -2.47 29.37
C GLY A 39 -6.13 -3.25 28.35
N THR A 40 -5.95 -4.56 28.59
CA THR A 40 -5.48 -5.52 27.59
C THR A 40 -6.55 -5.67 26.52
N SER A 41 -6.64 -4.70 25.60
CA SER A 41 -7.59 -4.82 24.50
C SER A 41 -7.17 -5.97 23.61
N LEU A 42 -8.10 -6.89 23.30
CA LEU A 42 -7.86 -7.98 22.35
C LEU A 42 -7.22 -7.47 21.05
N TRP A 43 -7.58 -6.26 20.64
CA TRP A 43 -7.02 -5.59 19.48
C TRP A 43 -5.52 -5.26 19.61
N ARG A 44 -5.04 -4.89 20.80
CA ARG A 44 -3.60 -4.67 21.05
C ARG A 44 -2.80 -5.95 20.79
N SER A 45 -3.25 -7.09 21.31
CA SER A 45 -2.59 -8.38 21.06
C SER A 45 -2.61 -8.76 19.57
N ILE A 46 -3.72 -8.51 18.88
CA ILE A 46 -3.84 -8.72 17.43
C ILE A 46 -2.90 -7.80 16.65
N ARG A 47 -2.77 -6.52 17.06
CA ARG A 47 -1.89 -5.53 16.41
C ARG A 47 -0.41 -5.86 16.58
N VAL A 48 -0.01 -6.41 17.72
CA VAL A 48 1.39 -6.86 17.95
C VAL A 48 1.74 -8.00 17.00
N LEU A 49 0.85 -8.99 16.82
CA LEU A 49 1.06 -10.09 15.88
C LEU A 49 1.19 -9.63 14.42
N TRP A 50 0.69 -8.45 14.08
CA TRP A 50 0.85 -7.92 12.72
C TRP A 50 2.32 -7.68 12.36
N GLU A 51 3.16 -7.23 13.29
CA GLU A 51 4.59 -6.97 13.00
C GLU A 51 5.34 -8.25 12.62
N GLU A 52 4.92 -9.40 13.15
CA GLU A 52 5.49 -10.71 12.80
C GLU A 52 4.95 -11.24 11.46
N VAL A 53 3.73 -10.86 11.09
CA VAL A 53 3.02 -11.36 9.90
C VAL A 53 3.27 -10.49 8.67
N LYS A 54 3.44 -9.18 8.87
CA LYS A 54 3.63 -8.17 7.81
C LYS A 54 4.74 -8.56 6.82
N PRO A 55 5.92 -9.06 7.23
CA PRO A 55 6.98 -9.43 6.27
C PRO A 55 6.59 -10.57 5.33
N ASN A 56 5.65 -11.44 5.74
CA ASN A 56 5.17 -12.56 4.94
C ASN A 56 3.82 -12.25 4.25
N PHE A 57 3.27 -11.06 4.47
CA PHE A 57 1.98 -10.66 3.93
C PHE A 57 2.16 -10.09 2.53
N LYS A 58 1.92 -10.93 1.51
CA LYS A 58 1.91 -10.48 0.12
C LYS A 58 0.55 -9.93 -0.28
N MET A 59 0.55 -8.71 -0.80
CA MET A 59 -0.67 -8.02 -1.22
C MET A 59 -0.99 -8.39 -2.66
N LYS A 60 -2.13 -9.04 -2.89
CA LYS A 60 -2.60 -9.29 -4.26
C LYS A 60 -3.37 -8.07 -4.77
N VAL A 61 -3.01 -7.60 -5.95
CA VAL A 61 -3.75 -6.53 -6.62
C VAL A 61 -5.15 -7.04 -7.00
N GLY A 62 -6.16 -6.51 -6.31
CA GLY A 62 -7.57 -6.70 -6.64
C GLY A 62 -8.07 -5.53 -7.50
N ASN A 63 -8.99 -4.73 -6.96
CA ASN A 63 -9.46 -3.50 -7.62
C ASN A 63 -8.51 -2.29 -7.46
N GLY A 64 -7.31 -2.48 -6.91
CA GLY A 64 -6.29 -1.43 -6.76
C GLY A 64 -6.57 -0.29 -5.76
N ASN A 65 -7.80 -0.17 -5.22
CA ASN A 65 -8.23 0.98 -4.42
C ASN A 65 -7.56 1.11 -3.02
N LYS A 66 -6.89 0.06 -2.56
CA LYS A 66 -6.27 0.02 -1.22
C LYS A 66 -4.75 -0.07 -1.26
N ILE A 67 -4.17 -0.16 -2.45
CA ILE A 67 -2.76 -0.46 -2.63
C ILE A 67 -2.09 0.80 -3.14
N LYS A 68 -1.25 1.42 -2.33
CA LYS A 68 -0.40 2.55 -2.72
C LYS A 68 0.62 2.04 -3.73
N PHE A 69 0.65 2.65 -4.91
CA PHE A 69 1.48 2.16 -6.01
C PHE A 69 2.97 2.10 -5.65
N TRP A 70 3.49 3.13 -4.98
CA TRP A 70 4.92 3.20 -4.67
C TRP A 70 5.31 2.48 -3.38
N LYS A 71 4.47 2.56 -2.35
CA LYS A 71 4.83 2.23 -0.97
C LYS A 71 4.49 0.82 -0.54
N ASP A 72 3.42 0.26 -1.11
CA ASP A 72 2.95 -1.07 -0.73
C ASP A 72 3.72 -2.16 -1.51
N GLU A 73 3.94 -3.31 -0.88
CA GLU A 73 4.59 -4.47 -1.50
C GLU A 73 3.56 -5.33 -2.24
N TRP A 74 3.15 -4.83 -3.40
CA TRP A 74 2.23 -5.55 -4.31
C TRP A 74 2.96 -6.21 -5.49
N HIS A 75 4.25 -5.92 -5.67
CA HIS A 75 5.12 -6.56 -6.65
C HIS A 75 6.04 -7.58 -5.95
N GLU A 76 6.33 -8.70 -6.61
CA GLU A 76 7.10 -9.81 -6.00
C GLU A 76 8.53 -9.42 -5.60
N LYS A 77 9.10 -8.44 -6.29
CA LYS A 77 10.45 -7.91 -6.04
C LYS A 77 10.51 -6.90 -4.88
N GLY A 78 9.37 -6.55 -4.26
CA GLY A 78 9.27 -5.54 -3.21
C GLY A 78 8.48 -4.30 -3.64
N ASN A 79 8.54 -3.23 -2.84
CA ASN A 79 7.86 -1.97 -3.15
C ASN A 79 8.60 -1.16 -4.22
N LEU A 80 7.87 -0.37 -5.01
CA LEU A 80 8.45 0.34 -6.15
C LEU A 80 9.24 1.59 -5.74
N GLU A 81 9.00 2.15 -4.55
CA GLU A 81 9.78 3.26 -3.98
C GLU A 81 11.25 2.87 -3.81
N THR A 82 11.53 1.66 -3.31
CA THR A 82 12.90 1.16 -3.11
C THR A 82 13.53 0.64 -4.39
N LEU A 83 12.73 0.05 -5.29
CA LEU A 83 13.22 -0.49 -6.56
C LEU A 83 13.52 0.60 -7.59
N PHE A 84 12.75 1.70 -7.58
CA PHE A 84 12.86 2.79 -8.55
C PHE A 84 12.87 4.17 -7.86
N PRO A 85 13.89 4.47 -7.04
CA PRO A 85 13.93 5.69 -6.23
C PRO A 85 13.86 6.96 -7.09
N ASP A 86 14.48 6.96 -8.27
CA ASP A 86 14.48 8.12 -9.17
C ASP A 86 13.11 8.36 -9.79
N SER A 87 12.43 7.30 -10.24
CA SER A 87 11.07 7.38 -10.76
C SER A 87 10.09 7.82 -9.68
N TYR A 88 10.26 7.33 -8.45
CA TYR A 88 9.48 7.75 -7.29
C TYR A 88 9.67 9.24 -6.99
N ASN A 89 10.91 9.73 -7.02
CA ASN A 89 11.21 11.15 -6.77
C ASN A 89 10.65 12.06 -7.87
N LEU A 90 10.65 11.59 -9.12
CA LEU A 90 10.04 12.29 -10.26
C LEU A 90 8.51 12.29 -10.24
N ALA A 91 7.88 11.25 -9.68
CA ALA A 91 6.43 11.14 -9.64
C ALA A 91 5.80 12.31 -8.86
N MET A 92 4.82 12.98 -9.46
CA MET A 92 4.06 14.05 -8.80
C MET A 92 3.23 13.52 -7.64
N PHE A 93 2.68 12.31 -7.78
CA PHE A 93 1.78 11.70 -6.80
C PHE A 93 2.36 10.40 -6.25
N GLN A 94 3.09 10.51 -5.14
CA GLN A 94 3.77 9.39 -4.48
C GLN A 94 2.85 8.54 -3.59
N GLN A 95 1.68 9.06 -3.23
CA GLN A 95 0.74 8.42 -2.29
C GLN A 95 -0.50 7.84 -2.97
N ARG A 96 -0.60 7.95 -4.30
CA ARG A 96 -1.76 7.43 -5.04
C ARG A 96 -1.81 5.91 -5.04
N THR A 97 -3.03 5.41 -5.10
CA THR A 97 -3.33 3.99 -5.20
C THR A 97 -3.22 3.50 -6.64
N ILE A 98 -3.13 2.19 -6.83
CA ILE A 98 -3.13 1.57 -8.16
C ILE A 98 -4.38 1.96 -8.94
N ALA A 99 -5.55 1.98 -8.32
CA ALA A 99 -6.81 2.34 -8.99
C ALA A 99 -6.84 3.80 -9.48
N GLU A 100 -6.14 4.70 -8.80
CA GLU A 100 -6.06 6.12 -9.19
C GLU A 100 -5.04 6.36 -10.32
N LEU A 101 -4.10 5.44 -10.52
CA LEU A 101 -3.08 5.52 -11.56
C LEU A 101 -3.43 4.67 -12.79
N LEU A 102 -4.19 3.59 -12.63
CA LEU A 102 -4.57 2.70 -13.72
C LEU A 102 -5.87 3.19 -14.39
N THR A 103 -5.74 3.68 -15.61
CA THR A 103 -6.86 4.11 -16.45
C THR A 103 -7.16 3.07 -17.54
N PRO A 104 -8.33 3.14 -18.21
CA PRO A 104 -8.61 2.28 -19.36
C PRO A 104 -7.60 2.40 -20.51
N GLN A 105 -6.84 3.50 -20.57
CA GLN A 105 -5.80 3.71 -21.58
C GLN A 105 -4.39 3.28 -21.15
N GLY A 106 -4.18 2.89 -19.88
CA GLY A 106 -2.85 2.64 -19.35
C GLY A 106 -2.60 3.23 -17.97
N TRP A 107 -1.35 3.10 -17.54
CA TRP A 107 -0.84 3.78 -16.36
C TRP A 107 -0.68 5.29 -16.61
N ASN A 108 -1.26 6.11 -15.74
CA ASN A 108 -1.25 7.57 -15.81
C ASN A 108 -0.23 8.15 -14.82
N PHE A 109 1.03 8.27 -15.25
CA PHE A 109 2.10 8.90 -14.47
C PHE A 109 2.23 10.39 -14.80
N ILE A 110 1.99 11.23 -13.80
CA ILE A 110 2.27 12.67 -13.89
C ILE A 110 3.61 12.92 -13.22
N LEU A 111 4.55 13.52 -13.95
CA LEU A 111 5.90 13.83 -13.47
C LEU A 111 6.00 15.30 -13.03
N LYS A 112 6.84 15.56 -12.02
CA LYS A 112 7.09 16.93 -11.49
C LYS A 112 7.82 17.82 -12.49
N ARG A 113 8.64 17.21 -13.35
CA ARG A 113 9.46 17.87 -14.38
C ARG A 113 9.73 16.89 -15.52
N GLN A 114 10.35 17.38 -16.58
CA GLN A 114 10.88 16.51 -17.63
C GLN A 114 11.99 15.62 -17.06
N PRO A 115 11.98 14.30 -17.36
CA PRO A 115 13.03 13.38 -16.95
C PRO A 115 14.31 13.64 -17.74
N ASN A 116 15.46 13.43 -17.10
CA ASN A 116 16.76 13.36 -17.78
C ASN A 116 16.89 12.04 -18.55
N ASP A 117 17.84 11.97 -19.49
CA ASP A 117 18.05 10.78 -20.34
C ASP A 117 18.20 9.47 -19.54
N TRP A 118 18.89 9.52 -18.40
CA TRP A 118 19.07 8.36 -17.54
C TRP A 118 17.78 7.99 -16.77
N GLU A 119 16.96 8.97 -16.38
CA GLU A 119 15.68 8.77 -15.69
C GLU A 119 14.63 8.16 -16.62
N VAL A 120 14.71 8.50 -17.92
CA VAL A 120 13.85 7.90 -18.96
C VAL A 120 14.06 6.39 -19.02
N MET A 121 15.31 5.91 -18.94
CA MET A 121 15.59 4.47 -18.94
C MET A 121 14.95 3.79 -17.72
N THR A 122 15.08 4.39 -16.54
CA THR A 122 14.47 3.90 -15.29
C THR A 122 12.94 3.84 -15.37
N LEU A 123 12.31 4.86 -15.97
CA LEU A 123 10.86 4.89 -16.19
C LEU A 123 10.40 3.81 -17.18
N ILE A 124 11.18 3.54 -18.23
CA ILE A 124 10.88 2.46 -19.18
C ILE A 124 10.96 1.10 -18.48
N GLU A 125 11.97 0.86 -17.66
CA GLU A 125 12.10 -0.36 -16.87
C GLU A 125 10.94 -0.55 -15.88
N LEU A 126 10.55 0.54 -15.20
CA LEU A 126 9.37 0.56 -14.34
C LEU A 126 8.10 0.17 -15.12
N LEU A 127 7.86 0.80 -16.26
CA LEU A 127 6.69 0.54 -17.10
C LEU A 127 6.66 -0.91 -17.58
N ASN A 128 7.78 -1.45 -18.04
CA ASN A 128 7.90 -2.86 -18.44
C ASN A 128 7.64 -3.82 -17.27
N MET A 129 8.02 -3.43 -16.06
CA MET A 129 7.74 -4.23 -14.86
C MET A 129 6.23 -4.26 -14.55
N VAL A 130 5.55 -3.11 -14.64
CA VAL A 130 4.13 -3.00 -14.25
C VAL A 130 3.14 -3.32 -15.37
N ILE A 131 3.58 -3.43 -16.63
CA ILE A 131 2.68 -3.71 -17.77
C ILE A 131 2.04 -5.10 -17.68
N ASN A 132 2.70 -6.07 -17.02
CA ASN A 132 2.19 -7.42 -16.82
C ASN A 132 1.00 -7.50 -15.85
N PHE A 133 0.60 -6.38 -15.23
CA PHE A 133 -0.54 -6.28 -14.33
C PHE A 133 -1.82 -5.77 -15.02
N MET A 134 -1.77 -5.53 -16.34
CA MET A 134 -2.91 -5.18 -17.18
C MET A 134 -3.47 -6.41 -17.88
#